data_AF-A0A942W3L2-F1
#
_entry.id   AF-A0A942W3L2-F1
#
_cell.length_a   1.000
_cell.length_b   1.000
_cell.length_c   1.000
_cell.angle_alpha   90.00
_cell.angle_beta   90.00
_cell.angle_gamma   90.00
#
_symmetry.space_group_name_H-M   'P 1'
#
loop_
_entity.id
_entity.type
_entity.pdbx_description
1 polymer ?
#
loop_
_entity_poly.entity_id
_entity_poly.type
_entity_poly.pdbx_seq_one_letter_code
_entity_poly.pdbx_strand_id
1 'polypeptide(L)'
;MKEFNRKIALTTAVTILLSSTVFSVSTPARIIKGSTQNYSATTSTTTRETTTEKVSETTTFQTISSSTRGVKKKNNTEVTTVTTVTTENTTETTTAFDKSKYESNIEITTINTNNYTEIPKDKNGNPLTGNALEAYNVVKNTFKDKWKAITEPEIKEEIIENTAEKTVKQKTFNFINNDKFTIKRYNFNTTTEERYSESINIPGTTFEMRYISPETNEWYMSQNVANTAKQTLYIDTDKTHLIISIPSVYTNNKFENNTQECNPNLEEAVTIVKNEDDSYSLTYTFPHSTDYVGEIWYLMSENKLADWNNANHFGVLKQELANNRRFSWDGYYFKLPSNYIPYSETMLYRQPSNYSGASMTKYGDFLAAYDLGYVFTYTCMQNQNDLGYWYTGPKSEWLSTDFNIGANFYDTRFNTDFAVNLINAYKRYNNDEFLMSVCRYIEYFIDHATNNHYETKNGGWLVEDYGYDYEHNRTHISLNHQLAELNVLYTLYQTTREEKYKNLADKMLLAVEDTKDQWVLANNNLNYALYYMAQTNTMVDYPYLTYNDLFETQLLYQKIYGKKNDVVQYLMDCKMEWMTANEVTGYRTE
;
A
#
# COMPACT_ATOMS: atom_id res chain seq x y z
N MET A 1 15.93 8.04 -54.75
CA MET A 1 15.79 9.46 -55.15
C MET A 1 14.39 9.90 -54.75
N LYS A 2 14.34 10.91 -53.88
CA LYS A 2 13.26 11.86 -53.62
C LYS A 2 11.80 11.45 -53.89
N GLU A 3 11.05 11.64 -52.80
CA GLU A 3 9.68 12.14 -52.71
C GLU A 3 8.50 11.17 -52.83
N PHE A 4 7.69 11.30 -51.77
CA PHE A 4 6.23 11.35 -51.78
C PHE A 4 5.51 10.06 -51.36
N ASN A 5 5.34 9.90 -50.04
CA ASN A 5 4.04 9.57 -49.47
C ASN A 5 3.99 9.96 -47.99
N ARG A 6 3.35 11.11 -47.75
CA ARG A 6 2.99 11.67 -46.46
C ARG A 6 1.52 11.32 -46.24
N LYS A 7 1.20 10.45 -45.26
CA LYS A 7 -0.01 10.52 -44.43
C LYS A 7 -0.14 9.32 -43.46
N ILE A 8 -0.27 9.70 -42.18
CA ILE A 8 -1.00 9.01 -41.11
C ILE A 8 -0.33 7.74 -40.57
N ALA A 9 0.61 7.94 -39.65
CA ALA A 9 0.80 7.01 -38.53
C ALA A 9 0.22 7.71 -37.29
N LEU A 10 -0.99 7.32 -36.93
CA LEU A 10 -1.57 7.57 -35.61
C LEU A 10 -0.75 6.72 -34.64
N THR A 11 0.28 7.29 -34.01
CA THR A 11 0.97 6.61 -32.91
C THR A 11 0.11 6.81 -31.67
N THR A 12 -0.76 5.85 -31.40
CA THR A 12 -1.50 5.70 -30.15
C THR A 12 -0.47 5.46 -29.04
N ALA A 13 -0.03 6.52 -28.36
CA ALA A 13 0.63 6.40 -27.08
C ALA A 13 -0.41 5.90 -26.08
N VAL A 14 -0.39 4.59 -25.80
CA VAL A 14 -1.11 4.01 -24.68
C VAL A 14 -0.40 4.49 -23.42
N THR A 15 -0.83 5.63 -22.91
CA THR A 15 -0.51 6.07 -21.55
C THR A 15 -1.17 5.06 -20.61
N ILE A 16 -0.38 4.14 -20.08
CA ILE A 16 -0.79 3.33 -18.93
C ILE A 16 -1.07 4.33 -17.81
N LEU A 17 -2.34 4.48 -17.44
CA LEU A 17 -2.75 5.20 -16.24
C LEU A 17 -2.05 4.54 -15.04
N LEU A 18 -0.93 5.13 -14.61
CA LEU A 18 -0.36 4.86 -13.30
C LEU A 18 -1.19 5.66 -12.29
N SER A 19 -2.38 5.14 -11.98
CA SER A 19 -3.18 5.69 -10.90
C SER A 19 -2.53 5.31 -9.58
N SER A 20 -1.90 6.28 -8.92
CA SER A 20 -1.96 6.38 -7.48
C SER A 20 -3.44 6.57 -7.10
N THR A 21 -4.20 5.47 -7.05
CA THR A 21 -5.51 5.45 -6.38
C THR A 21 -5.24 5.61 -4.89
N VAL A 22 -5.11 6.85 -4.46
CA VAL A 22 -5.48 7.24 -3.11
C VAL A 22 -7.00 7.06 -3.06
N PHE A 23 -7.46 5.96 -2.49
CA PHE A 23 -8.89 5.68 -2.38
C PHE A 23 -9.54 6.77 -1.52
N SER A 24 -10.33 7.65 -2.14
CA SER A 24 -11.36 8.41 -1.46
C SER A 24 -12.55 7.47 -1.23
N VAL A 25 -12.81 7.16 0.05
CA VAL A 25 -14.01 6.43 0.44
C VAL A 25 -15.19 7.40 0.34
N SER A 26 -15.73 7.59 -0.86
CA SER A 26 -16.99 8.32 -1.01
C SER A 26 -18.13 7.43 -0.50
N THR A 27 -18.63 7.75 0.68
CA THR A 27 -19.90 7.18 1.17
C THR A 27 -21.03 7.89 0.41
N PRO A 28 -21.98 7.18 -0.22
CA PRO A 28 -23.18 7.84 -0.73
C PRO A 28 -23.97 8.39 0.47
N ALA A 29 -23.95 9.72 0.63
CA ALA A 29 -24.71 10.42 1.64
C ALA A 29 -26.21 10.19 1.44
N ARG A 30 -26.80 9.29 2.23
CA ARG A 30 -28.26 9.21 2.38
C ARG A 30 -28.67 10.26 3.41
N ILE A 31 -29.19 11.38 2.91
CA ILE A 31 -29.72 12.46 3.76
C ILE A 31 -30.87 11.90 4.62
N ILE A 32 -30.64 11.83 5.94
CA ILE A 32 -31.70 11.72 6.94
C ILE A 32 -31.58 12.96 7.83
N LYS A 33 -32.59 13.83 7.75
CA LYS A 33 -32.75 14.97 8.66
C LYS A 33 -32.98 14.47 10.09
N GLY A 34 -32.21 14.95 11.06
CA GLY A 34 -32.63 14.93 12.47
C GLY A 34 -31.51 14.85 13.51
N SER A 35 -31.38 15.94 14.29
CA SER A 35 -30.77 16.09 15.62
C SER A 35 -29.32 15.66 15.86
N THR A 36 -28.51 16.64 16.23
CA THR A 36 -27.22 16.53 16.93
C THR A 36 -27.39 15.89 18.31
N GLN A 37 -26.66 14.79 18.57
CA GLN A 37 -26.32 14.36 19.94
C GLN A 37 -24.83 14.03 20.02
N ASN A 38 -24.17 14.63 21.02
CA ASN A 38 -22.79 14.36 21.39
C ASN A 38 -22.70 12.94 21.99
N TYR A 39 -21.82 12.10 21.46
CA TYR A 39 -21.46 10.83 22.09
C TYR A 39 -20.11 10.94 22.78
N SER A 40 -20.14 10.90 24.11
CA SER A 40 -19.00 10.52 24.95
C SER A 40 -18.84 9.00 24.87
N ALA A 41 -17.68 8.53 24.40
CA ALA A 41 -17.36 7.11 24.29
C ALA A 41 -17.37 6.44 25.68
N THR A 42 -18.31 5.52 25.88
CA THR A 42 -18.29 4.57 26.99
C THR A 42 -18.18 3.18 26.38
N THR A 43 -17.22 2.39 26.85
CA THR A 43 -17.00 1.00 26.43
C THR A 43 -18.25 0.17 26.74
N SER A 44 -18.93 -0.34 25.72
CA SER A 44 -20.07 -1.24 25.88
C SER A 44 -19.92 -2.47 24.97
N THR A 45 -19.94 -3.65 25.59
CA THR A 45 -20.09 -4.95 24.92
C THR A 45 -21.40 -4.91 24.12
N THR A 46 -21.31 -5.02 22.79
CA THR A 46 -22.49 -5.03 21.93
C THR A 46 -22.80 -6.46 21.55
N THR A 47 -23.80 -7.07 22.20
CA THR A 47 -24.37 -8.35 21.77
C THR A 47 -25.37 -8.05 20.66
N ARG A 48 -25.11 -8.52 19.43
CA ARG A 48 -26.03 -8.35 18.30
C ARG A 48 -26.65 -9.70 17.98
N GLU A 49 -27.92 -9.90 18.37
CA GLU A 49 -28.71 -11.01 17.88
C GLU A 49 -28.97 -10.80 16.38
N THR A 50 -28.49 -11.71 15.54
CA THR A 50 -28.73 -11.68 14.10
C THR A 50 -29.61 -12.88 13.76
N THR A 51 -30.86 -12.63 13.39
CA THR A 51 -31.79 -13.67 12.95
C THR A 51 -31.62 -13.87 11.45
N THR A 52 -31.06 -15.00 11.04
CA THR A 52 -30.91 -15.34 9.62
C THR A 52 -32.01 -16.32 9.21
N GLU A 53 -32.97 -15.87 8.40
CA GLU A 53 -33.97 -16.77 7.79
C GLU A 53 -33.31 -17.62 6.69
N LYS A 54 -33.17 -18.93 6.92
CA LYS A 54 -32.85 -19.90 5.84
C LYS A 54 -34.15 -20.32 5.16
N VAL A 55 -34.37 -19.84 3.93
CA VAL A 55 -35.42 -20.39 3.05
C VAL A 55 -34.88 -21.63 2.37
N SER A 56 -35.48 -22.79 2.63
CA SER A 56 -35.18 -24.03 1.90
C SER A 56 -36.04 -24.10 0.63
N GLU A 57 -35.42 -24.06 -0.55
CA GLU A 57 -36.12 -24.33 -1.81
C GLU A 57 -36.53 -25.81 -1.87
N THR A 58 -37.84 -26.07 -1.96
CA THR A 58 -38.38 -27.43 -2.14
C THR A 58 -38.67 -27.64 -3.63
N THR A 59 -37.79 -28.33 -4.34
CA THR A 59 -38.01 -28.72 -5.74
C THR A 59 -39.02 -29.87 -5.82
N THR A 60 -40.24 -29.60 -6.30
CA THR A 60 -41.25 -30.63 -6.52
C THR A 60 -41.19 -31.09 -7.99
N PHE A 61 -40.69 -32.31 -8.24
CA PHE A 61 -40.80 -32.93 -9.58
C PHE A 61 -42.15 -33.63 -9.71
N GLN A 62 -42.99 -33.15 -10.64
CA GLN A 62 -44.23 -33.83 -11.02
C GLN A 62 -44.05 -34.54 -12.37
N THR A 63 -44.13 -35.86 -12.35
CA THR A 63 -44.07 -36.75 -13.51
C THR A 63 -45.32 -36.59 -14.36
N ILE A 64 -45.17 -36.30 -15.66
CA ILE A 64 -46.28 -36.29 -16.63
C ILE A 64 -46.26 -37.61 -17.40
N SER A 65 -47.32 -38.41 -17.25
CA SER A 65 -47.66 -39.49 -18.18
C SER A 65 -48.87 -39.09 -19.03
N SER A 66 -48.90 -39.61 -20.25
CA SER A 66 -49.70 -39.16 -21.38
C SER A 66 -51.17 -39.64 -21.36
N SER A 67 -52.06 -38.79 -21.86
CA SER A 67 -52.99 -39.04 -22.98
C SER A 67 -54.44 -38.55 -22.82
N THR A 68 -54.88 -37.87 -23.89
CA THR A 68 -56.24 -37.75 -24.47
C THR A 68 -57.33 -36.83 -23.88
N ARG A 69 -57.72 -35.90 -24.78
CA ARG A 69 -59.05 -35.29 -25.04
C ARG A 69 -59.76 -34.51 -23.93
N GLY A 70 -59.80 -33.20 -24.16
CA GLY A 70 -61.09 -32.53 -24.44
C GLY A 70 -61.75 -31.76 -23.29
N VAL A 71 -61.88 -30.45 -23.53
CA VAL A 71 -62.87 -29.51 -22.97
C VAL A 71 -62.55 -28.85 -21.63
N LYS A 72 -62.57 -27.51 -21.71
CA LYS A 72 -62.37 -26.48 -20.69
C LYS A 72 -63.21 -26.71 -19.43
N LYS A 73 -62.59 -26.58 -18.26
CA LYS A 73 -63.22 -26.04 -17.03
C LYS A 73 -62.15 -25.43 -16.11
N LYS A 74 -62.40 -24.20 -15.67
CA LYS A 74 -61.69 -23.50 -14.58
C LYS A 74 -61.84 -24.31 -13.29
N ASN A 75 -60.74 -24.75 -12.70
CA ASN A 75 -60.68 -25.17 -11.30
C ASN A 75 -59.56 -24.36 -10.63
N ASN A 76 -59.95 -23.52 -9.66
CA ASN A 76 -59.03 -23.00 -8.65
C ASN A 76 -58.72 -24.16 -7.70
N THR A 77 -57.44 -24.54 -7.60
CA THR A 77 -56.96 -25.47 -6.58
C THR A 77 -56.14 -24.65 -5.58
N GLU A 78 -56.64 -24.50 -4.36
CA GLU A 78 -55.84 -24.00 -3.24
C GLU A 78 -54.79 -25.06 -2.88
N VAL A 79 -53.51 -24.69 -3.01
CA VAL A 79 -52.40 -25.46 -2.45
C VAL A 79 -52.05 -24.84 -1.10
N THR A 80 -52.29 -25.57 -0.02
CA THR A 80 -51.83 -25.19 1.32
C THR A 80 -50.39 -25.65 1.49
N THR A 81 -49.43 -24.75 1.32
CA THR A 81 -48.01 -25.01 1.59
C THR A 81 -47.77 -24.82 3.10
N VAL A 82 -47.51 -25.89 3.83
CA VAL A 82 -47.08 -25.81 5.23
C VAL A 82 -45.56 -25.64 5.24
N THR A 83 -45.10 -24.40 5.45
CA THR A 83 -43.68 -24.09 5.65
C THR A 83 -43.37 -24.23 7.15
N THR A 84 -42.65 -25.29 7.54
CA THR A 84 -42.01 -25.35 8.86
C THR A 84 -40.75 -24.49 8.84
N VAL A 85 -40.80 -23.36 9.54
CA VAL A 85 -39.64 -22.49 9.79
C VAL A 85 -38.95 -22.99 11.06
N THR A 86 -37.72 -23.46 10.93
CA THR A 86 -36.85 -23.75 12.08
C THR A 86 -35.90 -22.57 12.25
N THR A 87 -36.09 -21.79 13.31
CA THR A 87 -35.23 -20.65 13.65
C THR A 87 -34.06 -21.13 14.50
N GLU A 88 -32.85 -21.14 13.96
CA GLU A 88 -31.63 -21.26 14.76
C GLU A 88 -31.10 -19.86 15.05
N ASN A 89 -31.10 -19.48 16.33
CA ASN A 89 -30.47 -18.25 16.79
C ASN A 89 -28.97 -18.51 16.97
N THR A 90 -28.13 -18.02 16.05
CA THR A 90 -26.68 -17.93 16.27
C THR A 90 -26.34 -16.57 16.86
N THR A 91 -25.78 -16.59 18.07
CA THR A 91 -25.26 -15.39 18.73
C THR A 91 -23.79 -15.24 18.35
N GLU A 92 -23.47 -14.46 17.32
CA GLU A 92 -22.07 -14.11 17.03
C GLU A 92 -21.61 -13.06 18.05
N THR A 93 -20.73 -13.48 18.95
CA THR A 93 -20.00 -12.55 19.82
C THR A 93 -18.80 -12.07 19.03
N THR A 94 -18.92 -10.95 18.32
CA THR A 94 -17.74 -10.29 17.75
C THR A 94 -16.98 -9.61 18.88
N THR A 95 -15.83 -10.18 19.27
CA THR A 95 -14.84 -9.42 20.03
C THR A 95 -14.38 -8.28 19.12
N ALA A 96 -14.92 -7.08 19.36
CA ALA A 96 -14.45 -5.87 18.70
C ALA A 96 -12.93 -5.77 18.86
N PHE A 97 -12.24 -5.33 17.81
CA PHE A 97 -10.80 -5.09 17.86
C PHE A 97 -10.47 -4.16 19.03
N ASP A 98 -9.84 -4.73 20.07
CA ASP A 98 -9.47 -4.00 21.26
C ASP A 98 -8.15 -3.26 21.04
N LYS A 99 -8.25 -2.04 20.51
CA LYS A 99 -7.11 -1.12 20.32
C LYS A 99 -6.29 -0.92 21.60
N SER A 100 -6.87 -1.11 22.79
CA SER A 100 -6.16 -0.92 24.06
C SER A 100 -5.09 -1.99 24.34
N LYS A 101 -5.12 -3.12 23.62
CA LYS A 101 -4.04 -4.12 23.65
C LYS A 101 -2.76 -3.60 22.99
N TYR A 102 -2.89 -2.72 22.00
CA TYR A 102 -1.77 -2.12 21.29
C TYR A 102 -1.40 -0.78 21.91
N GLU A 103 -2.39 0.05 22.20
CA GLU A 103 -2.21 1.42 22.64
C GLU A 103 -2.24 1.51 24.17
N SER A 104 -1.12 1.87 24.80
CA SER A 104 -1.10 2.13 26.24
C SER A 104 -2.08 3.24 26.64
N ASN A 105 -2.63 3.17 27.85
CA ASN A 105 -3.45 4.25 28.42
C ASN A 105 -2.60 5.45 28.92
N ILE A 106 -1.29 5.41 28.71
CA ILE A 106 -0.35 6.43 29.18
C ILE A 106 -0.07 7.38 28.01
N GLU A 107 -0.52 8.62 28.14
CA GLU A 107 -0.13 9.69 27.22
C GLU A 107 1.36 9.98 27.38
N ILE A 108 2.16 9.75 26.34
CA ILE A 108 3.55 10.16 26.31
C ILE A 108 3.60 11.59 25.76
N THR A 109 4.01 12.54 26.62
CA THR A 109 4.12 13.97 26.29
C THR A 109 5.55 14.42 25.94
N THR A 110 6.54 13.54 26.12
CA THR A 110 7.97 13.83 25.92
C THR A 110 8.71 12.58 25.46
N ILE A 111 9.68 12.72 24.55
CA ILE A 111 10.61 11.63 24.22
C ILE A 111 11.41 11.24 25.47
N ASN A 112 11.56 9.93 25.71
CA ASN A 112 12.41 9.44 26.77
C ASN A 112 13.89 9.63 26.37
N THR A 113 14.47 10.75 26.76
CA THR A 113 15.85 11.13 26.42
C THR A 113 16.90 10.10 26.89
N ASN A 114 16.55 9.21 27.83
CA ASN A 114 17.43 8.14 28.31
C ASN A 114 17.74 7.09 27.23
N ASN A 115 16.94 7.02 26.16
CA ASN A 115 17.19 6.13 25.02
C ASN A 115 18.22 6.71 24.02
N TYR A 116 18.65 7.95 24.22
CA TYR A 116 19.55 8.67 23.32
C TYR A 116 20.92 8.87 23.97
N THR A 117 21.96 8.33 23.34
CA THR A 117 23.35 8.50 23.78
C THR A 117 23.94 9.85 23.34
N GLU A 118 24.99 10.29 24.01
CA GLU A 118 25.77 11.47 23.61
C GLU A 118 26.58 11.22 22.33
N ILE A 119 27.03 9.98 22.12
CA ILE A 119 27.77 9.54 20.94
C ILE A 119 26.92 8.45 20.26
N PRO A 120 25.93 8.84 19.42
CA PRO A 120 25.12 7.87 18.70
C PRO A 120 25.98 7.09 17.71
N LYS A 121 25.64 5.83 17.49
CA LYS A 121 26.39 4.92 16.62
C LYS A 121 25.48 4.26 15.58
N ASP A 122 26.06 3.94 14.42
CA ASP A 122 25.42 3.13 13.39
C ASP A 122 25.32 1.65 13.81
N LYS A 123 24.68 0.83 12.96
CA LYS A 123 24.55 -0.62 13.15
C LYS A 123 25.88 -1.38 13.27
N ASN A 124 26.99 -0.78 12.84
CA ASN A 124 28.33 -1.35 12.90
C ASN A 124 29.13 -0.84 14.12
N GLY A 125 28.55 0.05 14.93
CA GLY A 125 29.19 0.64 16.10
C GLY A 125 30.04 1.89 15.84
N ASN A 126 30.01 2.45 14.62
CA ASN A 126 30.72 3.69 14.29
C ASN A 126 29.89 4.91 14.71
N PRO A 127 30.50 6.00 15.22
CA PRO A 127 29.77 7.23 15.52
C PRO A 127 29.01 7.78 14.30
N LEU A 128 27.77 8.24 14.49
CA LEU A 128 27.01 8.92 13.45
C LEU A 128 27.69 10.24 13.10
N THR A 129 27.66 10.61 11.81
CA THR A 129 28.20 11.87 11.27
C THR A 129 27.29 12.42 10.17
N GLY A 130 27.50 13.69 9.79
CA GLY A 130 26.76 14.34 8.70
C GLY A 130 25.25 14.27 8.88
N ASN A 131 24.54 13.97 7.79
CA ASN A 131 23.07 13.90 7.75
C ASN A 131 22.48 12.89 8.73
N ALA A 132 23.18 11.79 9.02
CA ALA A 132 22.71 10.81 9.99
C ALA A 132 22.76 11.35 11.44
N LEU A 133 23.80 12.13 11.77
CA LEU A 133 23.88 12.79 13.07
C LEU A 133 22.86 13.93 13.21
N GLU A 134 22.65 14.68 12.13
CA GLU A 134 21.67 15.75 12.09
C GLU A 134 20.24 15.21 12.28
N ALA A 135 19.89 14.15 11.54
CA ALA A 135 18.63 13.44 11.72
C ALA A 135 18.46 12.96 13.17
N TYR A 136 19.51 12.39 13.76
CA TYR A 136 19.48 11.94 15.15
C TYR A 136 19.18 13.07 16.14
N ASN A 137 19.80 14.23 15.96
CA ASN A 137 19.58 15.40 16.81
C ASN A 137 18.15 15.92 16.71
N VAL A 138 17.57 15.94 15.51
CA VAL A 138 16.16 16.32 15.29
C VAL A 138 15.22 15.37 16.02
N VAL A 139 15.39 14.06 15.83
CA VAL A 139 14.53 13.07 16.47
C VAL A 139 14.64 13.16 17.99
N LYS A 140 15.86 13.27 18.53
CA LYS A 140 16.11 13.39 19.97
C LYS A 140 15.36 14.56 20.62
N ASN A 141 15.15 15.66 19.88
CA ASN A 141 14.51 16.88 20.38
C ASN A 141 13.02 16.98 20.03
N THR A 142 12.48 16.01 19.29
CA THR A 142 11.06 16.03 18.89
C THR A 142 10.15 15.77 20.09
N PHE A 143 9.03 16.46 20.20
CA PHE A 143 8.05 16.21 21.27
C PHE A 143 7.03 15.15 20.81
N LYS A 144 6.68 14.20 21.70
CA LYS A 144 5.58 13.25 21.49
C LYS A 144 4.29 13.90 22.02
N ASP A 145 3.32 14.21 21.17
CA ASP A 145 2.10 14.92 21.58
C ASP A 145 1.02 13.95 22.05
N LYS A 146 1.14 13.45 23.29
CA LYS A 146 0.16 12.57 23.95
C LYS A 146 -0.07 11.24 23.22
N TRP A 147 0.99 10.68 22.65
CA TRP A 147 0.89 9.43 21.90
C TRP A 147 0.87 8.24 22.85
N LYS A 148 0.12 7.22 22.47
CA LYS A 148 -0.01 5.98 23.23
C LYS A 148 1.16 5.09 22.83
N ALA A 149 1.86 4.53 23.80
CA ALA A 149 2.96 3.62 23.53
C ALA A 149 2.42 2.36 22.87
N ILE A 150 3.07 1.87 21.81
CA ILE A 150 2.84 0.53 21.26
C ILE A 150 4.08 -0.30 21.49
N THR A 151 3.86 -1.56 21.84
CA THR A 151 4.93 -2.56 21.91
C THR A 151 5.28 -3.00 20.51
N GLU A 152 6.52 -2.73 20.09
CA GLU A 152 7.08 -3.26 18.85
C GLU A 152 7.02 -4.79 18.86
N PRO A 153 6.69 -5.43 17.73
CA PRO A 153 6.71 -6.89 17.64
C PRO A 153 8.14 -7.41 17.82
N GLU A 154 8.27 -8.61 18.39
CA GLU A 154 9.54 -9.32 18.36
C GLU A 154 9.82 -9.80 16.94
N ILE A 155 10.87 -9.27 16.33
CA ILE A 155 11.30 -9.60 14.98
C ILE A 155 12.45 -10.61 15.05
N LYS A 156 12.27 -11.77 14.42
CA LYS A 156 13.29 -12.82 14.37
C LYS A 156 13.51 -13.27 12.93
N GLU A 157 14.76 -13.39 12.52
CA GLU A 157 15.17 -13.97 11.24
C GLU A 157 16.14 -15.14 11.51
N GLU A 158 15.85 -16.31 10.93
CA GLU A 158 16.60 -17.53 11.20
C GLU A 158 16.59 -18.51 10.00
N ILE A 159 17.60 -19.37 9.93
CA ILE A 159 17.60 -20.53 9.05
C ILE A 159 16.97 -21.68 9.85
N ILE A 160 15.74 -22.07 9.52
CA ILE A 160 15.00 -23.12 10.24
C ILE A 160 15.32 -24.52 9.73
N GLU A 161 15.84 -24.62 8.51
CA GLU A 161 16.25 -25.88 7.90
C GLU A 161 17.44 -25.64 6.98
N ASN A 162 18.46 -26.49 7.10
CA ASN A 162 19.65 -26.47 6.25
C ASN A 162 20.10 -27.92 6.01
N THR A 163 19.70 -28.48 4.89
CA THR A 163 20.01 -29.86 4.49
C THR A 163 20.78 -29.88 3.18
N ALA A 164 21.24 -31.07 2.76
CA ALA A 164 21.83 -31.24 1.44
C ALA A 164 20.84 -30.91 0.30
N GLU A 165 19.54 -30.98 0.55
CA GLU A 165 18.48 -30.80 -0.46
C GLU A 165 17.97 -29.36 -0.51
N LYS A 166 17.92 -28.63 0.61
CA LYS A 166 17.38 -27.26 0.64
C LYS A 166 17.83 -26.46 1.86
N THR A 167 17.70 -25.15 1.74
CA THR A 167 17.78 -24.19 2.85
C THR A 167 16.45 -23.44 2.96
N VAL A 168 15.88 -23.42 4.17
CA VAL A 168 14.65 -22.67 4.47
C VAL A 168 14.97 -21.58 5.48
N LYS A 169 14.72 -20.33 5.06
CA LYS A 169 14.80 -19.15 5.92
C LYS A 169 13.40 -18.78 6.39
N GLN A 170 13.30 -18.31 7.62
CA GLN A 170 12.07 -17.78 8.20
C GLN A 170 12.32 -16.41 8.83
N LYS A 171 11.39 -15.48 8.58
CA LYS A 171 11.30 -14.22 9.31
C LYS A 171 9.92 -14.11 9.95
N THR A 172 9.87 -13.78 11.24
CA THR A 172 8.64 -13.66 12.01
C THR A 172 8.53 -12.31 12.69
N PHE A 173 7.31 -11.80 12.79
CA PHE A 173 6.94 -10.68 13.66
C PHE A 173 5.92 -11.22 14.65
N ASN A 174 6.28 -11.30 15.93
CA ASN A 174 5.39 -11.76 16.99
C ASN A 174 4.85 -10.53 17.75
N PHE A 175 3.55 -10.30 17.66
CA PHE A 175 2.89 -9.14 18.25
C PHE A 175 2.44 -9.42 19.69
N ILE A 176 2.28 -8.38 20.50
CA ILE A 176 1.91 -8.49 21.92
C ILE A 176 0.53 -9.14 22.16
N ASN A 177 -0.33 -9.11 21.15
CA ASN A 177 -1.65 -9.74 21.20
C ASN A 177 -1.63 -11.22 20.74
N ASN A 178 -0.44 -11.81 20.60
CA ASN A 178 -0.16 -13.16 20.10
C ASN A 178 -0.39 -13.36 18.60
N ASP A 179 -0.64 -12.30 17.85
CA ASP A 179 -0.66 -12.40 16.39
C ASP A 179 0.75 -12.64 15.86
N LYS A 180 0.84 -13.37 14.75
CA LYS A 180 2.11 -13.75 14.17
C LYS A 180 2.08 -13.61 12.67
N PHE A 181 2.93 -12.71 12.16
CA PHE A 181 3.31 -12.72 10.76
C PHE A 181 4.52 -13.64 10.57
N THR A 182 4.48 -14.49 9.55
CA THR A 182 5.58 -15.36 9.15
C THR A 182 5.79 -15.25 7.65
N ILE A 183 7.03 -15.09 7.21
CA ILE A 183 7.45 -15.29 5.82
C ILE A 183 8.53 -16.37 5.78
N LYS A 184 8.40 -17.30 4.84
CA LYS A 184 9.37 -18.38 4.60
C LYS A 184 9.90 -18.31 3.17
N ARG A 185 11.20 -18.50 3.02
CA ARG A 185 11.89 -18.55 1.73
C ARG A 185 12.65 -19.86 1.58
N TYR A 186 12.33 -20.60 0.51
CA TYR A 186 12.84 -21.92 0.19
C TYR A 186 13.84 -21.81 -0.95
N ASN A 187 15.08 -22.22 -0.70
CA ASN A 187 16.11 -22.37 -1.72
C ASN A 187 16.45 -23.85 -1.81
N PHE A 188 16.28 -24.45 -2.99
CA PHE A 188 16.63 -25.85 -3.20
C PHE A 188 18.08 -25.96 -3.69
N ASN A 189 18.79 -26.95 -3.15
CA ASN A 189 20.17 -27.29 -3.47
C ASN A 189 20.25 -28.46 -4.47
N THR A 190 19.11 -29.13 -4.71
CA THR A 190 18.92 -30.21 -5.67
C THR A 190 17.71 -29.95 -6.55
N THR A 191 17.56 -30.70 -7.65
CA THR A 191 16.40 -30.63 -8.54
C THR A 191 15.75 -32.01 -8.65
N THR A 192 14.43 -32.07 -8.44
CA THR A 192 13.62 -33.29 -8.61
C THR A 192 12.37 -33.00 -9.43
N GLU A 193 11.78 -34.04 -10.05
CA GLU A 193 10.51 -33.90 -10.77
C GLU A 193 9.34 -33.58 -9.80
N GLU A 194 9.37 -34.19 -8.62
CA GLU A 194 8.35 -33.96 -7.59
C GLU A 194 8.47 -32.54 -7.00
N ARG A 195 7.32 -31.90 -6.83
CA ARG A 195 7.23 -30.60 -6.15
C ARG A 195 7.45 -30.77 -4.65
N TYR A 196 8.09 -29.80 -4.04
CA TYR A 196 8.09 -29.69 -2.59
C TYR A 196 6.70 -29.26 -2.12
N SER A 197 6.25 -29.79 -0.99
CA SER A 197 5.02 -29.37 -0.32
C SER A 197 5.22 -29.21 1.17
N GLU A 198 4.51 -28.26 1.76
CA GLU A 198 4.40 -28.06 3.20
C GLU A 198 2.95 -27.71 3.55
N SER A 199 2.49 -28.13 4.73
CA SER A 199 1.14 -27.84 5.21
C SER A 199 1.16 -27.10 6.54
N ILE A 200 0.24 -26.15 6.70
CA ILE A 200 -0.11 -25.58 7.99
C ILE A 200 -1.51 -26.05 8.38
N ASN A 201 -1.71 -26.36 9.65
CA ASN A 201 -3.01 -26.75 10.18
C ASN A 201 -3.60 -25.60 10.98
N ILE A 202 -4.84 -25.23 10.69
CA ILE A 202 -5.58 -24.23 11.46
C ILE A 202 -6.78 -24.89 12.14
N PRO A 203 -7.00 -24.64 13.45
CA PRO A 203 -8.14 -25.19 14.16
C PRO A 203 -9.43 -24.45 13.78
N GLY A 204 -10.55 -25.15 13.97
CA GLY A 204 -11.89 -24.59 13.80
C GLY A 204 -12.87 -25.64 13.29
N THR A 205 -14.16 -25.34 13.34
CA THR A 205 -15.26 -26.16 12.82
C THR A 205 -16.02 -25.47 11.69
N THR A 206 -15.93 -24.13 11.64
CA THR A 206 -16.47 -23.29 10.56
C THR A 206 -15.36 -22.86 9.61
N PHE A 207 -15.73 -22.54 8.37
CA PHE A 207 -14.79 -22.02 7.38
C PHE A 207 -15.47 -21.03 6.45
N GLU A 208 -14.82 -19.88 6.31
CA GLU A 208 -15.11 -18.93 5.26
C GLU A 208 -13.79 -18.41 4.68
N MET A 209 -13.72 -18.32 3.37
CA MET A 209 -12.57 -17.81 2.65
C MET A 209 -13.00 -16.69 1.72
N ARG A 210 -12.16 -15.67 1.62
CA ARG A 210 -12.32 -14.55 0.69
C ARG A 210 -11.04 -14.33 -0.10
N TYR A 211 -11.19 -13.79 -1.30
CA TYR A 211 -10.08 -13.32 -2.13
C TYR A 211 -10.59 -12.28 -3.14
N ILE A 212 -9.68 -11.53 -3.74
CA ILE A 212 -10.00 -10.62 -4.85
C ILE A 212 -10.02 -11.45 -6.13
N SER A 213 -11.17 -11.55 -6.78
CA SER A 213 -11.33 -12.31 -8.01
C SER A 213 -10.43 -11.74 -9.12
N PRO A 214 -9.56 -12.55 -9.76
CA PRO A 214 -8.73 -12.07 -10.85
C PRO A 214 -9.54 -11.64 -12.08
N GLU A 215 -10.76 -12.14 -12.24
CA GLU A 215 -11.60 -11.88 -13.40
C GLU A 215 -12.38 -10.56 -13.27
N THR A 216 -12.90 -10.30 -12.06
CA THR A 216 -13.81 -9.16 -11.82
C THR A 216 -13.15 -8.03 -11.04
N ASN A 217 -11.98 -8.29 -10.42
CA ASN A 217 -11.35 -7.42 -9.44
C ASN A 217 -12.28 -7.08 -8.26
N GLU A 218 -13.24 -7.94 -7.94
CA GLU A 218 -14.15 -7.80 -6.81
C GLU A 218 -13.93 -8.88 -5.75
N TRP A 219 -14.38 -8.61 -4.53
CA TRP A 219 -14.31 -9.58 -3.45
C TRP A 219 -15.19 -10.79 -3.75
N TYR A 220 -14.60 -11.96 -3.71
CA TYR A 220 -15.27 -13.25 -3.74
C TYR A 220 -15.25 -13.87 -2.35
N MET A 221 -16.32 -14.58 -1.98
CA MET A 221 -16.46 -15.30 -0.72
C MET A 221 -16.99 -16.70 -0.97
N SER A 222 -16.44 -17.69 -0.27
CA SER A 222 -16.93 -19.07 -0.28
C SER A 222 -16.69 -19.78 1.05
N GLN A 223 -17.62 -20.67 1.39
CA GLN A 223 -17.47 -21.64 2.49
C GLN A 223 -17.03 -23.03 1.97
N ASN A 224 -17.01 -23.23 0.65
CA ASN A 224 -16.51 -24.44 0.02
C ASN A 224 -14.99 -24.31 -0.21
N VAL A 225 -14.22 -25.17 0.45
CA VAL A 225 -12.74 -25.23 0.36
C VAL A 225 -12.23 -25.49 -1.06
N ALA A 226 -13.05 -26.10 -1.93
CA ALA A 226 -12.69 -26.36 -3.32
C ALA A 226 -12.65 -25.09 -4.19
N ASN A 227 -13.26 -23.99 -3.74
CA ASN A 227 -13.31 -22.73 -4.49
C ASN A 227 -12.06 -21.85 -4.25
N THR A 228 -10.93 -22.45 -3.86
CA THR A 228 -9.66 -21.73 -3.72
C THR A 228 -9.19 -21.14 -5.04
N ALA A 229 -8.41 -20.07 -4.99
CA ALA A 229 -7.86 -19.40 -6.16
C ALA A 229 -6.38 -19.09 -5.97
N LYS A 230 -5.67 -18.89 -7.08
CA LYS A 230 -4.28 -18.43 -7.10
C LYS A 230 -4.19 -16.95 -6.71
N GLN A 231 -4.49 -16.65 -5.46
CA GLN A 231 -4.69 -15.33 -4.90
C GLN A 231 -4.18 -15.28 -3.44
N THR A 232 -4.07 -14.08 -2.88
CA THR A 232 -3.99 -13.92 -1.42
C THR A 232 -5.34 -14.29 -0.83
N LEU A 233 -5.35 -15.22 0.12
CA LEU A 233 -6.57 -15.75 0.75
C LEU A 233 -6.75 -15.15 2.14
N TYR A 234 -7.99 -14.83 2.47
CA TYR A 234 -8.42 -14.32 3.77
C TYR A 234 -9.39 -15.35 4.35
N ILE A 235 -8.97 -16.08 5.36
CA ILE A 235 -9.65 -17.25 5.89
C ILE A 235 -10.06 -17.00 7.33
N ASP A 236 -11.32 -17.27 7.65
CA ASP A 236 -11.86 -17.24 9.00
C ASP A 236 -12.38 -18.63 9.37
N THR A 237 -11.99 -19.09 10.54
CA THR A 237 -12.67 -20.14 11.30
C THR A 237 -13.28 -19.53 12.57
N ASP A 238 -13.93 -20.35 13.39
CA ASP A 238 -14.38 -20.02 14.75
C ASP A 238 -13.24 -19.93 15.78
N LYS A 239 -12.00 -20.30 15.40
CA LYS A 239 -10.83 -20.32 16.30
C LYS A 239 -9.59 -19.62 15.76
N THR A 240 -9.49 -19.42 14.45
CA THR A 240 -8.28 -18.89 13.81
C THR A 240 -8.64 -18.08 12.58
N HIS A 241 -7.94 -16.96 12.42
CA HIS A 241 -8.09 -16.02 11.33
C HIS A 241 -6.74 -15.88 10.64
N LEU A 242 -6.72 -16.01 9.32
CA LEU A 242 -5.50 -16.15 8.54
C LEU A 242 -5.59 -15.28 7.28
N ILE A 243 -4.53 -14.51 7.01
CA ILE A 243 -4.26 -13.97 5.68
C ILE A 243 -3.03 -14.68 5.16
N ILE A 244 -3.12 -15.37 4.03
CA ILE A 244 -2.03 -16.13 3.43
C ILE A 244 -1.80 -15.71 1.98
N SER A 245 -0.54 -15.47 1.63
CA SER A 245 -0.15 -15.13 0.27
C SER A 245 -0.34 -16.31 -0.67
N ILE A 246 -0.31 -16.03 -1.96
CA ILE A 246 -0.01 -17.04 -2.96
C ILE A 246 1.41 -17.60 -2.74
N PRO A 247 1.64 -18.91 -2.93
CA PRO A 247 2.97 -19.53 -2.98
C PRO A 247 3.73 -18.99 -4.20
N SER A 248 4.53 -17.96 -3.98
CA SER A 248 5.22 -17.23 -5.04
C SER A 248 6.47 -17.98 -5.48
N VAL A 249 6.73 -18.01 -6.79
CA VAL A 249 7.90 -18.68 -7.37
C VAL A 249 8.72 -17.66 -8.14
N TYR A 250 9.98 -17.50 -7.74
CA TYR A 250 10.90 -16.54 -8.32
C TYR A 250 12.10 -17.22 -8.96
N THR A 251 12.66 -16.65 -10.02
CA THR A 251 13.90 -17.16 -10.60
C THR A 251 15.07 -16.89 -9.67
N ASN A 252 15.82 -17.92 -9.32
CA ASN A 252 16.98 -17.82 -8.44
C ASN A 252 18.11 -17.01 -9.13
N ASN A 253 18.88 -16.27 -8.34
CA ASN A 253 20.04 -15.49 -8.79
C ASN A 253 19.78 -14.47 -9.94
N LYS A 254 18.53 -14.13 -10.22
CA LYS A 254 18.15 -13.03 -11.13
C LYS A 254 17.61 -11.83 -10.34
N PHE A 255 18.50 -11.24 -9.54
CA PHE A 255 18.26 -10.01 -8.81
C PHE A 255 19.24 -8.94 -9.30
N GLU A 256 19.00 -8.41 -10.50
CA GLU A 256 19.77 -7.26 -11.00
C GLU A 256 19.00 -5.99 -10.69
N ASN A 257 19.66 -4.98 -10.10
CA ASN A 257 19.05 -3.67 -9.86
C ASN A 257 17.70 -3.75 -9.11
N ASN A 258 17.63 -4.56 -8.04
CA ASN A 258 16.43 -4.80 -7.22
C ASN A 258 15.20 -5.31 -8.00
N THR A 259 15.39 -5.99 -9.13
CA THR A 259 14.30 -6.67 -9.83
C THR A 259 14.15 -8.12 -9.37
N GLN A 260 12.98 -8.69 -9.60
CA GLN A 260 12.63 -10.06 -9.27
C GLN A 260 11.76 -10.65 -10.38
N GLU A 261 12.25 -11.70 -11.02
CA GLU A 261 11.53 -12.42 -12.07
C GLU A 261 10.52 -13.41 -11.45
N CYS A 262 9.23 -13.15 -11.59
CA CYS A 262 8.18 -14.06 -11.13
C CYS A 262 7.92 -15.16 -12.17
N ASN A 263 7.50 -16.34 -11.72
CA ASN A 263 7.12 -17.46 -12.60
C ASN A 263 5.66 -17.87 -12.35
N PRO A 264 4.65 -17.07 -12.77
CA PRO A 264 3.25 -17.34 -12.47
C PRO A 264 2.71 -18.69 -12.97
N ASN A 265 3.36 -19.28 -13.99
CA ASN A 265 3.00 -20.59 -14.53
C ASN A 265 3.45 -21.76 -13.63
N LEU A 266 4.38 -21.51 -12.69
CA LEU A 266 4.87 -22.49 -11.73
C LEU A 266 4.24 -22.35 -10.34
N GLU A 267 3.49 -21.28 -10.13
CA GLU A 267 2.74 -20.99 -8.91
C GLU A 267 1.42 -21.76 -8.91
N GLU A 268 1.10 -22.39 -7.77
CA GLU A 268 -0.15 -23.12 -7.55
C GLU A 268 -0.99 -22.41 -6.48
N ALA A 269 -2.31 -22.61 -6.51
CA ALA A 269 -3.17 -22.15 -5.42
C ALA A 269 -2.89 -22.95 -4.13
N VAL A 270 -3.09 -22.32 -2.97
CA VAL A 270 -3.09 -23.03 -1.69
C VAL A 270 -4.25 -24.03 -1.71
N THR A 271 -3.94 -25.31 -1.52
CA THR A 271 -4.94 -26.38 -1.42
C THR A 271 -5.46 -26.44 0.01
N ILE A 272 -6.77 -26.52 0.18
CA ILE A 272 -7.41 -26.53 1.49
C ILE A 272 -8.23 -27.81 1.64
N VAL A 273 -7.99 -28.55 2.72
CA VAL A 273 -8.71 -29.79 3.04
C VAL A 273 -9.28 -29.67 4.45
N LYS A 274 -10.56 -30.02 4.59
CA LYS A 274 -11.17 -30.22 5.91
C LYS A 274 -10.79 -31.60 6.43
N ASN A 275 -10.20 -31.64 7.61
CA ASN A 275 -9.74 -32.85 8.28
C ASN A 275 -10.89 -33.55 9.04
N GLU A 276 -10.66 -34.79 9.46
CA GLU A 276 -11.66 -35.58 10.22
C GLU A 276 -11.97 -34.99 11.61
N ASP A 277 -11.02 -34.25 12.20
CA ASP A 277 -11.17 -33.55 13.49
C ASP A 277 -11.76 -32.14 13.33
N ASP A 278 -12.40 -31.88 12.19
CA ASP A 278 -12.97 -30.61 11.74
C ASP A 278 -11.97 -29.48 11.44
N SER A 279 -10.68 -29.63 11.78
CA SER A 279 -9.64 -28.65 11.45
C SER A 279 -9.37 -28.55 9.94
N TYR A 280 -8.58 -27.56 9.52
CA TYR A 280 -8.26 -27.35 8.10
C TYR A 280 -6.75 -27.43 7.85
N SER A 281 -6.37 -28.25 6.88
CA SER A 281 -5.02 -28.35 6.35
C SER A 281 -4.87 -27.44 5.13
N LEU A 282 -3.91 -26.53 5.15
CA LEU A 282 -3.57 -25.65 4.04
C LEU A 282 -2.20 -26.03 3.50
N THR A 283 -2.18 -26.58 2.29
CA THR A 283 -0.96 -27.07 1.63
C THR A 283 -0.55 -26.12 0.52
N TYR A 284 0.72 -25.71 0.53
CA TYR A 284 1.35 -24.97 -0.56
C TYR A 284 2.52 -25.77 -1.15
N THR A 285 2.81 -25.53 -2.43
CA THR A 285 3.82 -26.28 -3.17
C THR A 285 4.78 -25.36 -3.92
N PHE A 286 6.01 -25.83 -4.12
CA PHE A 286 7.01 -25.16 -4.95
C PHE A 286 7.71 -26.16 -5.87
N PRO A 287 8.17 -25.76 -7.06
CA PRO A 287 9.11 -26.58 -7.83
C PRO A 287 10.35 -26.88 -6.98
N HIS A 288 10.72 -28.15 -6.81
CA HIS A 288 11.96 -28.52 -6.16
C HIS A 288 13.09 -28.40 -7.19
N SER A 289 13.64 -27.20 -7.34
CA SER A 289 14.69 -26.90 -8.33
C SER A 289 15.63 -25.81 -7.85
N THR A 290 16.91 -25.97 -8.18
CA THR A 290 17.96 -24.97 -7.92
C THR A 290 17.76 -23.66 -8.68
N ASP A 291 16.95 -23.68 -9.73
CA ASP A 291 16.68 -22.52 -10.59
C ASP A 291 15.66 -21.56 -10.00
N TYR A 292 14.93 -21.97 -8.95
CA TYR A 292 13.84 -21.20 -8.38
C TYR A 292 13.96 -21.02 -6.86
N VAL A 293 13.31 -19.97 -6.39
CA VAL A 293 13.09 -19.67 -4.97
C VAL A 293 11.59 -19.70 -4.72
N GLY A 294 11.16 -20.51 -3.76
CA GLY A 294 9.79 -20.53 -3.27
C GLY A 294 9.60 -19.57 -2.11
N GLU A 295 8.48 -18.85 -2.07
CA GLU A 295 8.16 -17.94 -0.97
C GLU A 295 6.68 -17.95 -0.61
N ILE A 296 6.39 -17.92 0.68
CA ILE A 296 5.04 -17.80 1.23
C ILE A 296 5.09 -16.91 2.46
N TRP A 297 4.09 -16.04 2.64
CA TRP A 297 3.87 -15.35 3.89
C TRP A 297 2.44 -15.48 4.38
N TYR A 298 2.26 -15.38 5.69
CA TYR A 298 0.93 -15.37 6.30
C TYR A 298 0.92 -14.60 7.62
N LEU A 299 -0.22 -13.98 7.92
CA LEU A 299 -0.57 -13.41 9.22
C LEU A 299 -1.63 -14.30 9.87
N MET A 300 -1.37 -14.80 11.07
CA MET A 300 -2.28 -15.66 11.83
C MET A 300 -2.67 -14.99 13.15
N SER A 301 -3.94 -15.07 13.51
CA SER A 301 -4.52 -14.52 14.74
C SER A 301 -5.61 -15.44 15.32
N GLU A 302 -5.78 -15.41 16.64
CA GLU A 302 -6.96 -15.95 17.34
C GLU A 302 -8.16 -14.99 17.33
N ASN A 303 -7.96 -13.74 16.89
CA ASN A 303 -8.99 -12.70 16.82
C ASN A 303 -9.33 -12.38 15.35
N LYS A 304 -10.57 -11.96 15.09
CA LYS A 304 -10.99 -11.58 13.73
C LYS A 304 -10.06 -10.50 13.18
N LEU A 305 -9.38 -10.83 12.08
CA LEU A 305 -8.43 -9.95 11.40
C LEU A 305 -9.12 -8.76 10.71
N ALA A 306 -10.38 -8.91 10.32
CA ALA A 306 -11.24 -7.86 9.79
C ALA A 306 -12.72 -8.13 10.10
N ASP A 307 -13.50 -7.06 10.24
CA ASP A 307 -14.97 -7.12 10.14
C ASP A 307 -15.41 -7.03 8.67
N TRP A 308 -15.94 -8.14 8.15
CA TRP A 308 -16.42 -8.28 6.77
C TRP A 308 -17.82 -7.73 6.53
N ASN A 309 -18.36 -6.94 7.48
CA ASN A 309 -19.50 -6.07 7.25
C ASN A 309 -19.10 -4.59 7.12
N ASN A 310 -17.81 -4.28 7.30
CA ASN A 310 -17.30 -2.92 7.21
C ASN A 310 -16.66 -2.66 5.84
N ALA A 311 -17.25 -1.75 5.06
CA ALA A 311 -16.75 -1.36 3.74
C ALA A 311 -15.32 -0.79 3.77
N ASN A 312 -14.92 -0.11 4.85
CA ASN A 312 -13.54 0.38 4.99
C ASN A 312 -12.54 -0.76 5.02
N HIS A 313 -12.85 -1.85 5.73
CA HIS A 313 -11.94 -2.99 5.84
C HIS A 313 -11.72 -3.66 4.50
N PHE A 314 -12.79 -3.86 3.73
CA PHE A 314 -12.69 -4.33 2.34
C PHE A 314 -11.84 -3.39 1.50
N GLY A 315 -12.05 -2.07 1.59
CA GLY A 315 -11.29 -1.09 0.82
C GLY A 315 -9.79 -1.10 1.14
N VAL A 316 -9.44 -1.10 2.43
CA VAL A 316 -8.04 -1.11 2.90
C VAL A 316 -7.35 -2.41 2.53
N LEU A 317 -8.02 -3.56 2.68
CA LEU A 317 -7.48 -4.88 2.35
C LEU A 317 -7.52 -5.22 0.86
N LYS A 318 -8.19 -4.43 0.00
CA LYS A 318 -8.23 -4.65 -1.46
C LYS A 318 -6.88 -4.30 -2.10
N GLN A 319 -5.85 -5.06 -1.76
CA GLN A 319 -4.49 -4.96 -2.26
C GLN A 319 -4.25 -6.10 -3.26
N GLU A 320 -3.96 -5.76 -4.51
CA GLU A 320 -3.59 -6.75 -5.53
C GLU A 320 -2.15 -7.23 -5.24
N LEU A 321 -1.98 -8.26 -4.40
CA LEU A 321 -0.67 -8.82 -3.99
C LEU A 321 -0.37 -10.16 -4.67
N ALA A 322 -1.06 -10.46 -5.77
CA ALA A 322 -1.08 -11.78 -6.40
C ALA A 322 -0.44 -11.84 -7.79
N ASN A 323 -0.40 -10.74 -8.55
CA ASN A 323 0.05 -10.76 -9.94
C ASN A 323 1.02 -9.61 -10.23
N ASN A 324 0.56 -8.36 -10.15
CA ASN A 324 1.33 -7.19 -10.53
C ASN A 324 2.05 -6.56 -9.33
N ARG A 325 1.76 -7.00 -8.11
CA ARG A 325 2.46 -6.55 -6.91
C ARG A 325 2.68 -7.75 -5.99
N ARG A 326 3.78 -7.68 -5.23
CA ARG A 326 4.14 -8.69 -4.23
C ARG A 326 4.63 -7.99 -2.98
N PHE A 327 4.37 -8.59 -1.83
CA PHE A 327 5.23 -8.39 -0.68
C PHE A 327 6.18 -9.59 -0.60
N SER A 328 7.47 -9.31 -0.59
CA SER A 328 8.57 -10.27 -0.64
C SER A 328 9.44 -10.13 0.62
N TRP A 329 10.41 -11.02 0.81
CA TRP A 329 11.30 -11.07 1.97
C TRP A 329 11.90 -9.73 2.43
N ASP A 330 12.18 -8.87 1.46
CA ASP A 330 12.91 -7.62 1.60
C ASP A 330 12.12 -6.39 1.13
N GLY A 331 10.83 -6.53 0.81
CA GLY A 331 9.97 -5.36 0.62
C GLY A 331 8.83 -5.53 -0.37
N TYR A 332 8.36 -4.38 -0.86
CA TYR A 332 7.23 -4.26 -1.75
C TYR A 332 7.68 -4.19 -3.21
N TYR A 333 7.15 -5.09 -4.03
CA TYR A 333 7.49 -5.25 -5.44
C TYR A 333 6.31 -4.89 -6.33
N PHE A 334 6.61 -4.24 -7.44
CA PHE A 334 5.63 -3.72 -8.39
C PHE A 334 5.97 -4.12 -9.81
N LYS A 335 4.98 -4.26 -10.67
CA LYS A 335 5.18 -4.57 -12.09
C LYS A 335 6.09 -3.54 -12.74
N LEU A 336 7.15 -4.03 -13.37
CA LEU A 336 8.11 -3.17 -14.02
C LEU A 336 7.53 -2.59 -15.33
N PRO A 337 7.66 -1.28 -15.61
CA PRO A 337 7.27 -0.72 -16.89
C PRO A 337 8.16 -1.25 -18.03
N SER A 338 7.60 -1.37 -19.24
CA SER A 338 8.28 -1.99 -20.38
C SER A 338 9.50 -1.23 -20.93
N ASN A 339 9.65 0.03 -20.53
CA ASN A 339 10.77 0.90 -20.90
C ASN A 339 11.83 0.99 -19.79
N TYR A 340 11.89 -0.01 -18.92
CA TYR A 340 12.92 -0.14 -17.89
C TYR A 340 13.84 -1.32 -18.21
N ILE A 341 15.05 -1.32 -17.65
CA ILE A 341 16.06 -2.35 -17.89
C ILE A 341 16.62 -2.85 -16.54
N PRO A 342 16.72 -4.17 -16.33
CA PRO A 342 16.24 -5.27 -17.20
C PRO A 342 14.71 -5.30 -17.32
N TYR A 343 14.13 -5.98 -18.32
CA TYR A 343 12.67 -6.14 -18.44
C TYR A 343 12.26 -7.54 -18.90
N SER A 344 11.15 -8.01 -18.34
CA SER A 344 10.31 -9.09 -18.84
C SER A 344 8.85 -8.81 -18.46
N GLU A 345 7.90 -9.52 -19.07
CA GLU A 345 6.45 -9.33 -18.77
C GLU A 345 6.07 -9.70 -17.33
N THR A 346 6.86 -10.56 -16.69
CA THR A 346 6.64 -11.10 -15.34
C THR A 346 7.64 -10.56 -14.31
N MET A 347 8.50 -9.62 -14.71
CA MET A 347 9.45 -8.98 -13.81
C MET A 347 8.78 -7.92 -12.96
N LEU A 348 9.08 -7.96 -11.67
CA LEU A 348 8.75 -6.93 -10.70
C LEU A 348 10.02 -6.21 -10.27
N TYR A 349 9.89 -5.00 -9.71
CA TYR A 349 10.98 -4.30 -9.06
C TYR A 349 10.57 -3.84 -7.67
N ARG A 350 11.55 -3.80 -6.76
CA ARG A 350 11.34 -3.31 -5.41
C ARG A 350 11.08 -1.81 -5.48
N GLN A 351 9.83 -1.43 -5.27
CA GLN A 351 9.37 -0.06 -5.46
C GLN A 351 9.45 0.70 -4.13
N PRO A 352 10.09 1.89 -4.07
CA PRO A 352 10.37 2.57 -2.79
C PRO A 352 9.14 3.04 -1.97
N SER A 353 8.04 3.43 -2.62
CA SER A 353 6.89 4.10 -1.98
C SER A 353 6.05 3.24 -1.03
N ASN A 354 6.08 1.91 -1.18
CA ASN A 354 5.29 0.97 -0.36
C ASN A 354 3.79 1.33 -0.23
N TYR A 355 3.07 1.44 -1.35
CA TYR A 355 1.67 1.86 -1.37
C TYR A 355 0.74 1.00 -0.49
N SER A 356 0.98 -0.31 -0.42
CA SER A 356 0.15 -1.23 0.37
C SER A 356 0.34 -1.05 1.88
N GLY A 357 1.59 -0.91 2.34
CA GLY A 357 1.88 -0.56 3.74
C GLY A 357 1.32 0.82 4.10
N ALA A 358 1.40 1.79 3.17
CA ALA A 358 0.84 3.13 3.35
C ALA A 358 -0.68 3.12 3.48
N SER A 359 -1.39 2.35 2.65
CA SER A 359 -2.84 2.19 2.73
C SER A 359 -3.27 1.68 4.10
N MET A 360 -2.64 0.59 4.57
CA MET A 360 -2.95 -0.02 5.86
C MET A 360 -2.61 0.92 7.03
N THR A 361 -1.44 1.55 6.99
CA THR A 361 -0.93 2.46 8.03
C THR A 361 -1.67 3.79 8.11
N LYS A 362 -2.31 4.24 7.03
CA LYS A 362 -3.04 5.50 7.03
C LYS A 362 -4.54 5.33 7.23
N TYR A 363 -5.16 4.38 6.55
CA TYR A 363 -6.62 4.27 6.45
C TYR A 363 -7.22 3.08 7.21
N GLY A 364 -6.39 2.11 7.61
CA GLY A 364 -6.85 0.96 8.36
C GLY A 364 -6.98 1.24 9.86
N ASP A 365 -8.07 0.78 10.46
CA ASP A 365 -8.39 0.98 11.87
C ASP A 365 -8.75 -0.34 12.59
N PHE A 366 -8.33 -1.46 12.01
CA PHE A 366 -8.63 -2.83 12.39
C PHE A 366 -7.37 -3.70 12.40
N LEU A 367 -7.48 -4.88 13.01
CA LEU A 367 -6.35 -5.71 13.42
C LEU A 367 -5.34 -6.02 12.30
N ALA A 368 -5.79 -6.58 11.17
CA ALA A 368 -4.88 -6.88 10.05
C ALA A 368 -4.15 -5.64 9.52
N ALA A 369 -4.78 -4.46 9.52
CA ALA A 369 -4.13 -3.25 9.04
C ALA A 369 -3.08 -2.70 10.02
N TYR A 370 -3.24 -2.94 11.33
CA TYR A 370 -2.20 -2.62 12.31
C TYR A 370 -0.98 -3.53 12.09
N ASP A 371 -1.18 -4.84 12.02
CA ASP A 371 -0.07 -5.79 11.94
C ASP A 371 0.63 -5.75 10.59
N LEU A 372 -0.12 -5.87 9.48
CA LEU A 372 0.46 -5.83 8.13
C LEU A 372 1.02 -4.44 7.80
N GLY A 373 0.38 -3.37 8.30
CA GLY A 373 0.89 -2.00 8.15
C GLY A 373 2.28 -1.85 8.78
N TYR A 374 2.50 -2.41 9.97
CA TYR A 374 3.81 -2.44 10.62
C TYR A 374 4.80 -3.28 9.80
N VAL A 375 4.45 -4.53 9.47
CA VAL A 375 5.34 -5.47 8.76
C VAL A 375 5.82 -4.88 7.44
N PHE A 376 4.90 -4.35 6.63
CA PHE A 376 5.22 -3.86 5.29
C PHE A 376 6.06 -2.60 5.39
N THR A 377 5.70 -1.67 6.28
CA THR A 377 6.42 -0.42 6.46
C THR A 377 7.82 -0.64 7.03
N TYR A 378 7.94 -1.43 8.10
CA TYR A 378 9.23 -1.77 8.70
C TYR A 378 10.15 -2.45 7.70
N THR A 379 9.65 -3.46 6.96
CA THR A 379 10.47 -4.21 6.01
C THR A 379 10.95 -3.31 4.87
N CYS A 380 10.10 -2.42 4.33
CA CYS A 380 10.51 -1.48 3.29
C CYS A 380 11.49 -0.42 3.81
N MET A 381 11.34 0.02 5.07
CA MET A 381 12.23 1.00 5.72
C MET A 381 13.68 0.54 5.71
N GLN A 382 13.92 -0.76 5.94
CA GLN A 382 15.26 -1.36 5.98
C GLN A 382 16.06 -1.22 4.66
N ASN A 383 15.40 -0.87 3.55
CA ASN A 383 16.05 -0.61 2.27
C ASN A 383 16.68 0.79 2.14
N GLN A 384 16.59 1.64 3.18
CA GLN A 384 17.18 2.97 3.16
C GLN A 384 18.71 2.84 3.08
N ASN A 385 19.33 3.46 2.08
CA ASN A 385 20.77 3.43 1.92
C ASN A 385 21.48 4.28 3.00
N ASP A 386 22.81 4.27 3.00
CA ASP A 386 23.62 5.01 3.98
C ASP A 386 23.49 6.54 3.80
N LEU A 387 23.23 7.02 2.58
CA LEU A 387 22.97 8.43 2.27
C LEU A 387 21.63 8.94 2.84
N GLY A 388 20.67 8.06 3.06
CA GLY A 388 19.37 8.38 3.66
C GLY A 388 18.17 8.28 2.72
N TYR A 389 18.32 7.76 1.51
CA TYR A 389 17.19 7.61 0.56
C TYR A 389 17.01 6.16 0.11
N TRP A 390 15.90 5.89 -0.58
CA TRP A 390 15.56 4.62 -1.21
C TRP A 390 15.68 4.76 -2.73
N TYR A 391 16.66 4.07 -3.32
CA TYR A 391 16.93 4.15 -4.75
C TYR A 391 15.94 3.33 -5.57
N THR A 392 15.54 3.85 -6.73
CA THR A 392 14.83 3.08 -7.76
C THR A 392 15.85 2.23 -8.50
N GLY A 393 15.77 0.91 -8.29
CA GLY A 393 16.75 -0.04 -8.83
C GLY A 393 16.89 -0.03 -10.35
N PRO A 394 15.87 -0.42 -11.14
CA PRO A 394 16.01 -0.61 -12.58
C PRO A 394 16.30 0.70 -13.33
N LYS A 395 16.98 0.62 -14.48
CA LYS A 395 17.27 1.79 -15.33
C LYS A 395 16.05 2.18 -16.13
N SER A 396 15.63 3.44 -16.09
CA SER A 396 14.64 4.01 -17.01
C SER A 396 15.30 4.38 -18.34
N GLU A 397 14.81 3.87 -19.47
CA GLU A 397 15.34 4.24 -20.79
C GLU A 397 15.18 5.73 -21.08
N TRP A 398 14.07 6.32 -20.63
CA TRP A 398 13.79 7.74 -20.79
C TRP A 398 14.75 8.60 -19.98
N LEU A 399 14.94 8.31 -18.70
CA LEU A 399 15.89 9.07 -17.86
C LEU A 399 17.33 8.91 -18.35
N SER A 400 17.67 7.72 -18.86
CA SER A 400 18.97 7.47 -19.46
C SER A 400 19.20 8.28 -20.73
N THR A 401 18.17 8.45 -21.56
CA THR A 401 18.29 9.14 -22.85
C THR A 401 18.32 10.66 -22.68
N ASP A 402 17.40 11.20 -21.89
CA ASP A 402 17.21 12.65 -21.77
C ASP A 402 18.16 13.27 -20.75
N PHE A 403 18.49 12.53 -19.69
CA PHE A 403 19.21 13.06 -18.54
C PHE A 403 20.53 12.35 -18.23
N ASN A 404 20.92 11.31 -18.97
CA ASN A 404 22.09 10.48 -18.67
C ASN A 404 22.04 9.82 -17.27
N ILE A 405 20.83 9.47 -16.80
CA ILE A 405 20.63 8.80 -15.51
C ILE A 405 20.54 7.28 -15.69
N GLY A 406 21.34 6.55 -14.92
CA GLY A 406 21.41 5.08 -14.96
C GLY A 406 20.44 4.38 -14.02
N ALA A 407 20.75 3.11 -13.71
CA ALA A 407 20.08 2.34 -12.67
C ALA A 407 20.39 2.89 -11.27
N ASN A 408 19.59 2.52 -10.27
CA ASN A 408 19.75 2.91 -8.87
C ASN A 408 19.67 4.42 -8.64
N PHE A 409 18.79 5.10 -9.38
CA PHE A 409 18.60 6.54 -9.31
C PHE A 409 17.70 6.95 -8.13
N TYR A 410 17.85 8.19 -7.69
CA TYR A 410 16.96 8.82 -6.73
C TYR A 410 15.74 9.42 -7.46
N ASP A 411 14.54 9.09 -6.98
CA ASP A 411 13.26 9.64 -7.42
C ASP A 411 12.61 10.34 -6.23
N THR A 412 12.41 11.66 -6.33
CA THR A 412 11.90 12.45 -5.20
C THR A 412 10.48 12.04 -4.80
N ARG A 413 9.61 11.70 -5.76
CA ARG A 413 8.21 11.34 -5.50
C ARG A 413 8.11 10.03 -4.74
N PHE A 414 8.79 8.99 -5.21
CA PHE A 414 8.71 7.68 -4.54
C PHE A 414 9.24 7.73 -3.12
N ASN A 415 10.32 8.49 -2.88
CA ASN A 415 10.88 8.66 -1.55
C ASN A 415 9.98 9.51 -0.66
N THR A 416 9.42 10.60 -1.19
CA THR A 416 8.48 11.47 -0.47
C THR A 416 7.21 10.73 -0.07
N ASP A 417 6.61 9.97 -0.97
CA ASP A 417 5.42 9.16 -0.67
C ASP A 417 5.72 8.14 0.45
N PHE A 418 6.91 7.53 0.45
CA PHE A 418 7.29 6.64 1.54
C PHE A 418 7.56 7.38 2.86
N ALA A 419 8.20 8.54 2.81
CA ALA A 419 8.41 9.37 3.99
C ALA A 419 7.09 9.78 4.65
N VAL A 420 6.07 10.11 3.86
CA VAL A 420 4.71 10.36 4.37
C VAL A 420 4.14 9.12 5.07
N ASN A 421 4.32 7.92 4.50
CA ASN A 421 3.93 6.68 5.17
C ASN A 421 4.68 6.51 6.51
N LEU A 422 6.00 6.71 6.53
CA LEU A 422 6.80 6.58 7.75
C LEU A 422 6.41 7.60 8.83
N ILE A 423 5.99 8.82 8.49
CA ILE A 423 5.42 9.77 9.45
C ILE A 423 4.10 9.22 10.04
N ASN A 424 3.25 8.63 9.21
CA ASN A 424 2.01 7.99 9.69
C ASN A 424 2.33 6.77 10.57
N ALA A 425 3.34 5.97 10.21
CA ALA A 425 3.81 4.84 11.00
C ALA A 425 4.40 5.27 12.34
N TYR A 426 5.21 6.34 12.35
CA TYR A 426 5.73 6.96 13.57
C TYR A 426 4.59 7.38 14.50
N LYS A 427 3.60 8.11 13.98
CA LYS A 427 2.40 8.52 14.73
C LYS A 427 1.59 7.35 15.24
N ARG A 428 1.42 6.33 14.39
CA ARG A 428 0.61 5.17 14.70
C ARG A 428 1.26 4.27 15.72
N TYR A 429 2.53 3.90 15.54
CA TYR A 429 3.24 2.87 16.31
C TYR A 429 4.16 3.44 17.39
N ASN A 430 4.34 4.77 17.43
CA ASN A 430 5.24 5.45 18.35
C ASN A 430 6.69 4.91 18.33
N ASN A 431 7.13 4.42 17.16
CA ASN A 431 8.47 3.88 16.94
C ASN A 431 9.37 4.97 16.32
N ASP A 432 10.40 5.37 17.08
CA ASP A 432 11.30 6.47 16.72
C ASP A 432 12.22 6.13 15.53
N GLU A 433 12.40 4.85 15.18
CA GLU A 433 13.14 4.45 13.97
C GLU A 433 12.43 4.91 12.69
N PHE A 434 11.08 4.91 12.67
CA PHE A 434 10.33 5.44 11.54
C PHE A 434 10.59 6.94 11.35
N LEU A 435 10.58 7.72 12.43
CA LEU A 435 10.90 9.16 12.35
C LEU A 435 12.37 9.38 11.99
N MET A 436 13.30 8.57 12.55
CA MET A 436 14.72 8.63 12.20
C MET A 436 14.93 8.44 10.70
N SER A 437 14.25 7.46 10.12
CA SER A 437 14.32 7.19 8.69
C SER A 437 13.78 8.37 7.86
N VAL A 438 12.67 8.99 8.28
CA VAL A 438 12.16 10.22 7.63
C VAL A 438 13.16 11.36 7.72
N CYS A 439 13.73 11.63 8.90
CA CYS A 439 14.68 12.71 9.08
C CYS A 439 15.94 12.49 8.24
N ARG A 440 16.49 11.27 8.18
CA ARG A 440 17.63 10.93 7.30
C ARG A 440 17.33 11.24 5.83
N TYR A 441 16.12 10.90 5.37
CA TYR A 441 15.67 11.22 4.02
C TYR A 441 15.57 12.74 3.81
N ILE A 442 14.97 13.47 4.75
CA ILE A 442 14.79 14.92 4.60
C ILE A 442 16.13 15.66 4.66
N GLU A 443 17.10 15.22 5.47
CA GLU A 443 18.45 15.81 5.43
C GLU A 443 19.13 15.57 4.06
N TYR A 444 19.00 14.37 3.49
CA TYR A 444 19.45 14.12 2.11
C TYR A 444 18.70 15.00 1.09
N PHE A 445 17.38 15.16 1.25
CA PHE A 445 16.58 15.98 0.34
C PHE A 445 16.96 17.47 0.42
N ILE A 446 17.31 17.99 1.60
CA ILE A 446 17.82 19.36 1.75
C ILE A 446 19.11 19.54 0.94
N ASP A 447 20.04 18.58 1.01
CA ASP A 447 21.26 18.61 0.20
C ASP A 447 20.93 18.53 -1.30
N HIS A 448 20.03 17.64 -1.69
CA HIS A 448 19.58 17.53 -3.08
C HIS A 448 18.97 18.84 -3.57
N ALA A 449 18.02 19.42 -2.83
CA ALA A 449 17.38 20.68 -3.18
C ALA A 449 18.38 21.84 -3.22
N THR A 450 19.37 21.86 -2.33
CA THR A 450 20.40 22.91 -2.31
C THR A 450 21.30 22.85 -3.54
N ASN A 451 21.63 21.65 -4.01
CA ASN A 451 22.57 21.46 -5.13
C ASN A 451 21.87 21.36 -6.50
N ASN A 452 20.61 20.94 -6.54
CA ASN A 452 19.88 20.58 -7.76
C ASN A 452 18.53 21.34 -7.84
N HIS A 453 18.58 22.67 -8.00
CA HIS A 453 17.39 23.51 -8.14
C HIS A 453 17.54 24.61 -9.18
N TYR A 454 16.43 25.04 -9.77
CA TYR A 454 16.34 26.26 -10.56
C TYR A 454 15.86 27.40 -9.66
N GLU A 455 16.66 28.45 -9.56
CA GLU A 455 16.30 29.62 -8.77
C GLU A 455 15.39 30.56 -9.59
N THR A 456 14.27 30.92 -9.00
CA THR A 456 13.28 31.85 -9.57
C THR A 456 13.63 33.29 -9.21
N LYS A 457 12.97 34.26 -9.86
CA LYS A 457 13.30 35.70 -9.76
C LYS A 457 13.30 36.24 -8.32
N ASN A 458 12.46 35.71 -7.44
CA ASN A 458 12.36 36.14 -6.04
C ASN A 458 13.12 35.21 -5.08
N GLY A 459 13.97 34.32 -5.60
CA GLY A 459 14.79 33.41 -4.81
C GLY A 459 14.08 32.11 -4.41
N GLY A 460 12.92 31.79 -4.98
CA GLY A 460 12.26 30.49 -4.80
C GLY A 460 12.98 29.36 -5.54
N TRP A 461 12.86 28.12 -5.07
CA TRP A 461 13.54 26.95 -5.62
C TRP A 461 12.60 25.94 -6.27
N LEU A 462 12.76 25.71 -7.58
CA LEU A 462 12.18 24.56 -8.28
C LEU A 462 13.19 23.41 -8.23
N VAL A 463 12.88 22.35 -7.49
CA VAL A 463 13.81 21.24 -7.22
C VAL A 463 13.69 20.18 -8.32
N GLU A 464 14.83 19.63 -8.73
CA GLU A 464 14.89 18.58 -9.75
C GLU A 464 14.28 17.26 -9.26
N ASP A 465 13.41 16.64 -10.09
CA ASP A 465 12.64 15.43 -9.73
C ASP A 465 13.52 14.19 -9.45
N TYR A 466 14.73 14.16 -10.01
CA TYR A 466 15.63 13.00 -9.93
C TYR A 466 17.05 13.40 -9.55
N GLY A 467 17.75 12.48 -8.89
CA GLY A 467 19.18 12.59 -8.57
C GLY A 467 19.95 11.34 -8.97
N TYR A 468 21.25 11.50 -9.22
CA TYR A 468 22.14 10.40 -9.59
C TYR A 468 23.57 10.67 -9.12
N ASP A 469 24.25 9.63 -8.62
CA ASP A 469 25.59 9.76 -8.02
C ASP A 469 26.70 10.03 -9.06
N TYR A 470 26.39 9.96 -10.35
CA TYR A 470 27.31 10.20 -11.46
C TYR A 470 26.86 11.42 -12.28
N GLU A 471 27.77 11.92 -13.12
CA GLU A 471 27.48 13.05 -14.01
C GLU A 471 26.21 12.83 -14.84
N HIS A 472 25.24 13.72 -14.67
CA HIS A 472 23.95 13.69 -15.35
C HIS A 472 23.53 15.10 -15.76
N ASN A 473 22.64 15.20 -16.74
CA ASN A 473 22.02 16.48 -17.07
C ASN A 473 20.96 16.83 -16.04
N ARG A 474 20.77 18.13 -15.82
CA ARG A 474 19.71 18.64 -14.96
C ARG A 474 18.35 18.15 -15.42
N THR A 475 17.53 17.71 -14.48
CA THR A 475 16.21 17.15 -14.78
C THR A 475 15.11 18.22 -14.81
N HIS A 476 13.89 17.79 -15.15
CA HIS A 476 12.71 18.64 -15.13
C HIS A 476 12.14 18.71 -13.71
N ILE A 477 11.14 19.58 -13.56
CA ILE A 477 10.40 19.75 -12.31
C ILE A 477 8.94 19.50 -12.59
N SER A 478 8.40 18.42 -12.03
CA SER A 478 6.99 18.12 -12.09
C SER A 478 6.25 18.82 -10.94
N LEU A 479 5.11 19.43 -11.22
CA LEU A 479 4.38 20.18 -10.18
C LEU A 479 3.99 19.28 -9.00
N ASN A 480 3.59 18.03 -9.28
CA ASN A 480 3.22 17.09 -8.24
C ASN A 480 4.42 16.63 -7.36
N HIS A 481 5.64 16.58 -7.91
CA HIS A 481 6.86 16.28 -7.14
C HIS A 481 7.16 17.45 -6.19
N GLN A 482 7.28 18.66 -6.76
CA GLN A 482 7.50 19.90 -6.02
C GLN A 482 6.50 20.09 -4.86
N LEU A 483 5.20 19.84 -5.11
CA LEU A 483 4.16 19.95 -4.09
C LEU A 483 4.25 18.85 -3.02
N ALA A 484 4.50 17.60 -3.41
CA ALA A 484 4.64 16.51 -2.45
C ALA A 484 5.81 16.75 -1.49
N GLU A 485 6.94 17.19 -2.03
CA GLU A 485 8.16 17.48 -1.28
C GLU A 485 7.97 18.62 -0.26
N LEU A 486 7.36 19.74 -0.67
CA LEU A 486 7.05 20.82 0.28
C LEU A 486 5.97 20.39 1.29
N ASN A 487 5.03 19.52 0.91
CA ASN A 487 4.02 18.98 1.82
C ASN A 487 4.65 18.09 2.91
N VAL A 488 5.61 17.23 2.56
CA VAL A 488 6.31 16.42 3.57
C VAL A 488 7.17 17.29 4.47
N LEU A 489 7.81 18.34 3.95
CA LEU A 489 8.58 19.31 4.75
C LEU A 489 7.69 20.07 5.74
N TYR A 490 6.53 20.59 5.33
CA TYR A 490 5.56 21.21 6.24
C TYR A 490 5.00 20.23 7.26
N THR A 491 4.73 19.00 6.85
CA THR A 491 4.26 17.94 7.76
C THR A 491 5.33 17.60 8.81
N LEU A 492 6.59 17.52 8.39
CA LEU A 492 7.70 17.26 9.29
C LEU A 492 7.94 18.44 10.23
N TYR A 493 7.87 19.69 9.74
CA TYR A 493 7.90 20.87 10.61
C TYR A 493 6.80 20.84 11.69
N GLN A 494 5.57 20.44 11.34
CA GLN A 494 4.51 20.30 12.34
C GLN A 494 4.79 19.20 13.36
N THR A 495 5.62 18.22 13.00
CA THR A 495 6.00 17.08 13.84
C THR A 495 7.19 17.42 14.74
N THR A 496 8.26 18.02 14.18
CA THR A 496 9.54 18.22 14.86
C THR A 496 9.76 19.65 15.36
N ARG A 497 9.04 20.64 14.81
CA ARG A 497 9.24 22.09 15.04
C ARG A 497 10.58 22.63 14.54
N GLU A 498 11.27 21.89 13.67
CA GLU A 498 12.51 22.33 13.05
C GLU A 498 12.25 23.36 11.94
N GLU A 499 12.58 24.63 12.20
CA GLU A 499 12.32 25.75 11.28
C GLU A 499 13.01 25.58 9.91
N LYS A 500 14.13 24.85 9.83
CA LYS A 500 14.83 24.58 8.56
C LYS A 500 13.92 23.87 7.54
N TYR A 501 13.04 22.97 7.99
CA TYR A 501 12.11 22.27 7.10
C TYR A 501 11.05 23.21 6.54
N LYS A 502 10.49 24.06 7.41
CA LYS A 502 9.54 25.09 7.00
C LYS A 502 10.17 26.09 6.04
N ASN A 503 11.38 26.55 6.32
CA ASN A 503 12.09 27.52 5.47
C ASN A 503 12.35 26.99 4.05
N LEU A 504 12.73 25.71 3.92
CA LEU A 504 12.87 25.10 2.60
C LEU A 504 11.51 24.96 1.89
N ALA A 505 10.47 24.51 2.60
CA ALA A 505 9.13 24.40 2.04
C ALA A 505 8.58 25.75 1.54
N ASP A 506 8.79 26.83 2.29
CA ASP A 506 8.41 28.19 1.89
C ASP A 506 9.16 28.64 0.63
N LYS A 507 10.45 28.32 0.54
CA LYS A 507 11.27 28.62 -0.64
C LYS A 507 10.81 27.86 -1.87
N MET A 508 10.39 26.61 -1.69
CA MET A 508 9.82 25.77 -2.74
C MET A 508 8.43 26.27 -3.18
N LEU A 509 7.58 26.69 -2.24
CA LEU A 509 6.27 27.27 -2.54
C LEU A 509 6.39 28.61 -3.27
N LEU A 510 7.34 29.47 -2.86
CA LEU A 510 7.64 30.72 -3.55
C LEU A 510 7.99 30.49 -5.03
N ALA A 511 8.67 29.38 -5.34
CA ALA A 511 8.98 29.02 -6.72
C ALA A 511 7.73 28.71 -7.55
N VAL A 512 6.75 28.03 -6.95
CA VAL A 512 5.43 27.78 -7.56
C VAL A 512 4.69 29.11 -7.78
N GLU A 513 4.74 30.02 -6.81
CA GLU A 513 4.15 31.36 -6.91
C GLU A 513 4.77 32.19 -8.05
N ASP A 514 6.10 32.18 -8.14
CA ASP A 514 6.86 32.89 -9.16
C ASP A 514 6.62 32.37 -10.58
N THR A 515 6.24 31.10 -10.69
CA THR A 515 6.03 30.40 -11.96
C THR A 515 4.58 30.07 -12.24
N LYS A 516 3.62 30.66 -11.50
CA LYS A 516 2.17 30.36 -11.60
C LYS A 516 1.64 30.27 -13.04
N ASP A 517 2.05 31.21 -13.91
CA ASP A 517 1.53 31.34 -15.27
C ASP A 517 2.09 30.26 -16.21
N GLN A 518 3.20 29.61 -15.82
CA GLN A 518 3.79 28.51 -16.58
C GLN A 518 3.10 27.17 -16.28
N TRP A 519 2.33 27.07 -15.19
CA TRP A 519 1.68 25.83 -14.80
C TRP A 519 0.32 25.62 -15.45
N VAL A 520 -0.32 26.65 -16.01
CA VAL A 520 -1.68 26.55 -16.53
C VAL A 520 -1.68 26.48 -18.05
N LEU A 521 -2.35 25.46 -18.59
CA LEU A 521 -2.58 25.28 -20.02
C LEU A 521 -3.81 26.06 -20.50
N ALA A 522 -3.92 26.29 -21.81
CA ALA A 522 -5.03 27.02 -22.42
C ALA A 522 -6.42 26.39 -22.18
N ASN A 523 -6.49 25.11 -21.81
CA ASN A 523 -7.73 24.40 -21.47
C ASN A 523 -7.97 24.29 -19.96
N ASN A 524 -7.26 25.09 -19.15
CA ASN A 524 -7.27 25.08 -17.68
C ASN A 524 -6.72 23.80 -17.03
N ASN A 525 -6.24 22.83 -17.80
CA ASN A 525 -5.43 21.76 -17.22
C ASN A 525 -4.07 22.33 -16.74
N LEU A 526 -3.37 21.55 -15.92
CA LEU A 526 -2.02 21.90 -15.51
C LEU A 526 -0.97 21.29 -16.44
N ASN A 527 0.14 21.99 -16.62
CA ASN A 527 1.36 21.45 -17.18
C ASN A 527 1.92 20.39 -16.23
N TYR A 528 2.28 19.23 -16.78
CA TYR A 528 2.90 18.14 -16.01
C TYR A 528 4.20 18.60 -15.35
N ALA A 529 5.08 19.21 -16.14
CA ALA A 529 6.40 19.64 -15.71
C ALA A 529 6.93 20.84 -16.50
N LEU A 530 7.93 21.52 -15.91
CA LEU A 530 8.73 22.54 -16.57
C LEU A 530 10.08 21.94 -17.01
N TYR A 531 10.35 22.02 -18.31
CA TYR A 531 11.57 21.50 -18.94
C TYR A 531 12.48 22.68 -19.32
N TYR A 532 13.36 23.10 -18.42
CA TYR A 532 14.26 24.24 -18.68
C TYR A 532 15.42 23.90 -19.63
N MET A 533 15.82 22.63 -19.71
CA MET A 533 17.01 22.20 -20.48
C MET A 533 16.76 21.07 -21.48
N ALA A 534 15.65 20.32 -21.36
CA ALA A 534 15.33 19.20 -22.26
C ALA A 534 14.45 19.63 -23.44
N GLN A 535 14.57 18.93 -24.58
CA GLN A 535 13.91 19.29 -25.85
C GLN A 535 12.43 18.89 -25.94
N THR A 536 11.69 19.13 -24.87
CA THR A 536 10.24 18.90 -24.67
C THR A 536 9.83 17.44 -24.50
N ASN A 537 9.15 17.18 -23.38
CA ASN A 537 8.32 16.00 -23.19
C ASN A 537 6.85 16.47 -23.22
N THR A 538 6.00 15.75 -23.93
CA THR A 538 4.57 16.09 -24.13
C THR A 538 3.65 15.39 -23.12
N MET A 539 4.20 14.96 -21.98
CA MET A 539 3.43 14.31 -20.93
C MET A 539 2.31 15.23 -20.43
N VAL A 540 1.12 14.64 -20.35
CA VAL A 540 -0.08 15.28 -19.82
C VAL A 540 -0.10 15.07 -18.31
N ASP A 541 -0.50 16.10 -17.58
CA ASP A 541 -0.66 15.99 -16.13
C ASP A 541 -1.69 14.92 -15.74
N TYR A 542 -1.50 14.33 -14.56
CA TYR A 542 -2.38 13.28 -14.04
C TYR A 542 -3.82 13.78 -13.85
N PRO A 543 -4.84 12.91 -13.93
CA PRO A 543 -6.24 13.32 -13.82
C PRO A 543 -6.54 14.12 -12.55
N TYR A 544 -6.07 13.67 -11.39
CA TYR A 544 -6.34 14.31 -10.10
C TYR A 544 -5.16 14.33 -9.11
N LEU A 545 -4.02 13.68 -9.39
CA LEU A 545 -2.91 13.56 -8.43
C LEU A 545 -2.39 14.95 -8.00
N THR A 546 -2.06 15.79 -8.98
CA THR A 546 -1.56 17.15 -8.75
C THR A 546 -2.57 18.02 -8.02
N TYR A 547 -3.87 17.84 -8.29
CA TYR A 547 -4.93 18.52 -7.54
C TYR A 547 -4.93 18.10 -6.07
N ASN A 548 -4.78 16.81 -5.78
CA ASN A 548 -4.72 16.31 -4.40
C ASN A 548 -3.50 16.82 -3.65
N ASP A 549 -2.36 16.98 -4.33
CA ASP A 549 -1.16 17.56 -3.73
C ASP A 549 -1.34 19.07 -3.45
N LEU A 550 -1.96 19.83 -4.37
CA LEU A 550 -2.33 21.23 -4.14
C LEU A 550 -3.30 21.38 -2.97
N PHE A 551 -4.30 20.49 -2.88
CA PHE A 551 -5.26 20.47 -1.77
C PHE A 551 -4.55 20.26 -0.43
N GLU A 552 -3.63 19.30 -0.34
CA GLU A 552 -2.82 19.07 0.86
C GLU A 552 -1.94 20.29 1.18
N THR A 553 -1.30 20.90 0.17
CA THR A 553 -0.53 22.14 0.34
C THR A 553 -1.40 23.24 0.94
N GLN A 554 -2.62 23.41 0.42
CA GLN A 554 -3.53 24.44 0.90
C GLN A 554 -3.92 24.22 2.38
N LEU A 555 -4.18 22.97 2.78
CA LEU A 555 -4.50 22.61 4.16
C LEU A 555 -3.30 22.86 5.11
N LEU A 556 -2.12 22.38 4.73
CA LEU A 556 -0.90 22.54 5.53
C LEU A 556 -0.52 24.01 5.69
N TYR A 557 -0.56 24.77 4.59
CA TYR A 557 -0.28 26.20 4.59
C TYR A 557 -1.28 26.95 5.49
N GLN A 558 -2.58 26.67 5.37
CA GLN A 558 -3.59 27.29 6.23
C GLN A 558 -3.39 26.97 7.70
N LYS A 559 -2.99 25.75 8.03
CA LYS A 559 -2.70 25.33 9.41
C LYS A 559 -1.46 26.03 9.99
N ILE A 560 -0.45 26.32 9.17
CA ILE A 560 0.78 26.99 9.61
C ILE A 560 0.61 28.51 9.69
N TYR A 561 -0.07 29.11 8.71
CA TYR A 561 -0.12 30.58 8.54
C TYR A 561 -1.48 31.21 8.88
N GLY A 562 -2.51 30.42 9.15
CA GLY A 562 -3.85 30.91 9.48
C GLY A 562 -4.62 31.51 8.30
N LYS A 563 -4.11 31.39 7.07
CA LYS A 563 -4.74 31.92 5.84
C LYS A 563 -4.52 30.99 4.66
N LYS A 564 -5.36 31.13 3.62
CA LYS A 564 -5.15 30.42 2.35
C LYS A 564 -4.01 31.03 1.51
N ASN A 565 -3.52 30.27 0.54
CA ASN A 565 -2.52 30.74 -0.42
C ASN A 565 -3.23 31.00 -1.75
N ASP A 566 -3.19 32.24 -2.23
CA ASP A 566 -3.98 32.65 -3.40
C ASP A 566 -3.51 31.97 -4.69
N VAL A 567 -2.21 31.66 -4.84
CA VAL A 567 -1.70 30.96 -6.03
C VAL A 567 -2.08 29.49 -6.00
N VAL A 568 -1.96 28.82 -4.85
CA VAL A 568 -2.39 27.42 -4.72
C VAL A 568 -3.88 27.29 -5.02
N GLN A 569 -4.72 28.18 -4.47
CA GLN A 569 -6.15 28.21 -4.76
C GLN A 569 -6.42 28.44 -6.26
N TYR A 570 -5.71 29.38 -6.90
CA TYR A 570 -5.82 29.60 -8.34
C TYR A 570 -5.51 28.35 -9.18
N LEU A 571 -4.42 27.64 -8.88
CA LEU A 571 -4.06 26.41 -9.59
C LEU A 571 -5.10 25.30 -9.38
N MET A 572 -5.64 25.18 -8.16
CA MET A 572 -6.73 24.25 -7.86
C MET A 572 -7.98 24.58 -8.67
N ASP A 573 -8.37 25.85 -8.74
CA ASP A 573 -9.57 26.29 -9.45
C ASP A 573 -9.46 25.98 -10.95
N CYS A 574 -8.32 26.31 -11.58
CA CYS A 574 -8.06 25.94 -12.99
C CYS A 574 -8.19 24.42 -13.20
N LYS A 575 -7.49 23.63 -12.39
CA LYS A 575 -7.52 22.17 -12.51
C LYS A 575 -8.92 21.60 -12.27
N MET A 576 -9.68 22.15 -11.35
CA MET A 576 -11.06 21.75 -11.05
C MET A 576 -11.99 22.00 -12.23
N GLU A 577 -11.88 23.14 -12.91
CA GLU A 577 -12.64 23.42 -14.12
C GLU A 577 -12.36 22.36 -15.20
N TRP A 578 -11.07 22.05 -15.42
CA TRP A 578 -10.69 21.00 -16.37
C TRP A 578 -11.21 19.62 -15.94
N MET A 579 -11.05 19.24 -14.68
CA MET A 579 -11.53 17.96 -14.15
C MET A 579 -13.05 17.80 -14.30
N THR A 580 -13.80 18.86 -14.02
CA THR A 580 -15.27 18.88 -14.18
C THR A 580 -15.66 18.72 -15.64
N ALA A 581 -14.98 19.42 -16.56
CA ALA A 581 -15.22 19.31 -17.99
C ALA A 581 -14.88 17.92 -18.57
N ASN A 582 -14.08 17.12 -17.86
CA ASN A 582 -13.63 15.79 -18.27
C ASN A 582 -14.15 14.67 -17.36
N GLU A 583 -15.14 14.94 -16.51
CA GLU A 583 -15.80 13.95 -15.64
C GLU A 583 -14.82 13.15 -14.76
N VAL A 584 -13.72 13.79 -14.34
CA VAL A 584 -12.71 13.14 -13.49
C VAL A 584 -13.31 12.87 -12.11
N THR A 585 -13.13 11.67 -11.58
CA THR A 585 -13.55 11.27 -10.23
C THR A 585 -12.35 10.82 -9.38
N GLY A 586 -12.51 10.76 -8.05
CA GLY A 586 -11.48 10.24 -7.14
C GLY A 586 -10.55 11.28 -6.52
N TYR A 587 -10.72 12.56 -6.85
CA TYR A 587 -10.04 13.67 -6.19
C TYR A 587 -10.56 13.92 -4.77
N ARG A 588 -9.77 14.60 -3.94
CA ARG A 588 -10.14 14.98 -2.56
C ARG A 588 -11.13 16.14 -2.57
N THR A 589 -12.15 16.06 -1.71
CA THR A 589 -13.19 17.09 -1.58
C THR A 589 -13.25 17.73 -0.20
N GLU A 590 -12.60 17.14 0.79
CA GLU A 590 -12.59 17.55 2.20
C GLU A 590 -11.27 17.20 2.89
#